data_AF-A0A257W8E6-F1
#
_entry.id   AF-A0A257W8E6-F1
#
_cell.length_a   1.000
_cell.length_b   1.000
_cell.length_c   1.000
_cell.angle_alpha   90.00
_cell.angle_beta   90.00
_cell.angle_gamma   90.00
#
_symmetry.space_group_name_H-M   'P 1'
#
loop_
_entity.id
_entity.type
_entity.pdbx_description
1 polymer ?
#
loop_
_entity_poly.entity_id
_entity_poly.type
_entity_poly.pdbx_seq_one_letter_code
_entity_poly.pdbx_strand_id
1 'polypeptide(L)' 'MLVQLATTAQFGFLMDLLPDGRGVIYIPAVPSPWSGQLHIVPPENFQTLEAPVQVVVERLQRMGLGAGELLKSSGG' A
#
# COMPACT_ATOMS: atom_id res chain seq x y z
N MET A 1 -14.79 16.93 4.54
CA MET A 1 -14.85 17.09 3.07
C MET A 1 -15.08 15.71 2.47
N LEU A 2 -15.97 15.57 1.49
CA LEU A 2 -16.24 14.32 0.77
C LEU A 2 -15.64 14.43 -0.64
N VAL A 3 -15.10 13.34 -1.20
CA VAL A 3 -14.45 13.32 -2.52
C VAL A 3 -14.93 12.13 -3.37
N GLN A 4 -15.01 12.31 -4.69
CA GLN A 4 -15.22 11.23 -5.67
C GLN A 4 -13.89 10.88 -6.34
N LEU A 5 -13.61 9.59 -6.51
CA LEU A 5 -12.34 9.09 -7.03
C LEU A 5 -12.55 8.51 -8.44
N ALA A 6 -11.70 8.92 -9.40
CA ALA A 6 -11.70 8.36 -10.77
C ALA A 6 -10.71 7.19 -10.90
N THR A 7 -9.55 7.28 -10.24
CA THR A 7 -8.55 6.23 -10.11
C THR A 7 -7.97 6.29 -8.70
N THR A 8 -7.70 5.14 -8.07
CA THR A 8 -7.19 5.07 -6.70
C THR A 8 -5.91 4.27 -6.64
N ALA A 9 -4.88 4.83 -6.00
CA ALA A 9 -3.75 4.04 -5.53
C ALA A 9 -4.06 3.46 -4.14
N GLN A 10 -3.47 2.30 -3.84
CA GLN A 10 -3.58 1.64 -2.53
C GLN A 10 -2.18 1.28 -2.04
N PHE A 11 -1.96 1.37 -0.73
CA PHE A 11 -0.75 0.81 -0.13
C PHE A 11 -0.96 -0.68 0.11
N GLY A 12 0.06 -1.47 -0.19
CA GLY A 12 0.08 -2.90 0.08
C GLY A 12 1.45 -3.31 0.62
N PHE A 13 1.47 -4.38 1.38
CA PHE A 13 2.70 -5.04 1.80
C PHE A 13 2.95 -6.24 0.88
N LEU A 14 4.10 -6.25 0.21
CA LEU A 14 4.54 -7.42 -0.55
C LEU A 14 4.93 -8.52 0.45
N MET A 15 4.14 -9.59 0.49
CA MET A 15 4.31 -10.70 1.45
C MET A 15 5.16 -11.81 0.86
N ASP A 16 5.05 -12.04 -0.45
CA ASP A 16 5.81 -13.04 -1.20
C ASP A 16 5.91 -12.65 -2.68
N LEU A 17 6.90 -13.19 -3.38
CA LEU A 17 7.09 -13.03 -4.81
C LEU A 17 7.10 -14.42 -5.46
N LEU A 18 6.09 -14.68 -6.29
CA LEU A 18 5.95 -15.97 -6.97
C LEU A 18 7.01 -16.16 -8.06
N PRO A 19 7.34 -17.40 -8.46
CA PRO A 19 8.36 -17.67 -9.48
C PRO A 19 8.11 -17.02 -10.85
N ASP A 20 6.86 -16.69 -11.16
CA ASP A 20 6.46 -16.01 -12.40
C ASP A 20 6.44 -14.47 -12.27
N GLY A 21 6.93 -13.94 -11.15
CA GLY A 21 7.04 -12.50 -10.88
C GLY A 21 5.77 -11.86 -10.31
N ARG A 22 4.67 -12.60 -10.14
CA ARG A 22 3.49 -12.08 -9.47
C ARG A 22 3.75 -11.85 -7.98
N GLY A 23 3.29 -10.71 -7.48
CA GLY A 23 3.38 -10.37 -6.06
C GLY A 23 2.16 -10.87 -5.28
N VAL A 24 2.41 -11.49 -4.13
CA VAL A 24 1.38 -11.75 -3.11
C VAL A 24 1.32 -10.50 -2.22
N ILE A 25 0.31 -9.67 -2.42
CA ILE A 25 0.20 -8.35 -1.77
C ILE A 25 -0.93 -8.37 -0.75
N TYR A 26 -0.60 -8.05 0.50
CA TYR A 26 -1.58 -7.79 1.54
C TYR A 26 -2.00 -6.31 1.52
N ILE A 27 -3.28 -6.05 1.27
CA ILE A 27 -3.89 -4.72 1.28
C ILE A 27 -4.55 -4.49 2.65
N PRO A 28 -3.93 -3.67 3.52
CA PRO A 28 -4.47 -3.39 4.85
C PRO A 28 -5.72 -2.52 4.77
N ALA A 29 -6.65 -2.75 5.69
CA ALA A 29 -7.77 -1.86 5.95
C ALA A 29 -7.36 -0.69 6.84
N VAL A 30 -8.23 0.31 6.88
CA VAL A 30 -8.09 1.50 7.71
C VAL A 30 -9.34 1.61 8.60
N PRO A 31 -9.20 1.92 9.91
CA PRO A 31 -7.96 2.20 10.64
C PRO A 31 -7.29 0.96 11.24
N SER A 32 -7.77 -0.26 10.96
CA SER A 32 -7.21 -1.51 11.46
C SER A 32 -6.31 -2.17 10.41
N PRO A 33 -4.98 -1.92 10.41
CA PRO A 33 -4.08 -2.39 9.36
C PRO A 33 -3.84 -3.91 9.38
N TRP A 34 -4.24 -4.59 10.45
CA TRP A 34 -4.08 -6.05 10.60
C TRP A 34 -5.28 -6.85 10.07
N SER A 35 -6.33 -6.15 9.64
CA SER A 35 -7.41 -6.72 8.82
C SER A 35 -7.27 -6.21 7.40
N GLY A 36 -7.55 -7.05 6.40
CA GLY A 36 -7.35 -6.66 5.01
C GLY A 36 -7.66 -7.79 4.04
N GLN A 37 -7.15 -7.63 2.83
CA GLN A 37 -7.29 -8.61 1.76
C GLN A 37 -5.92 -9.03 1.25
N LEU A 38 -5.82 -10.24 0.71
CA LEU A 38 -4.61 -10.72 0.06
C LEU A 38 -4.89 -10.90 -1.43
N HIS A 39 -4.05 -10.29 -2.26
CA HIS A 39 -4.21 -10.22 -3.71
C HIS A 39 -2.97 -10.83 -4.37
N ILE A 40 -3.16 -11.47 -5.53
CA ILE A 40 -2.06 -11.88 -6.40
C ILE A 40 -2.04 -10.92 -7.58
N VAL A 41 -0.96 -10.16 -7.73
CA VAL A 41 -0.90 -9.01 -8.64
C VAL A 41 0.25 -9.21 -9.64
N PRO A 42 0.04 -8.97 -10.95
CA PRO A 42 1.10 -9.08 -11.93
C PRO A 42 2.16 -7.97 -11.74
N PRO A 43 3.43 -8.22 -12.10
CA PRO A 43 4.55 -7.33 -11.80
C PRO A 43 4.39 -5.91 -12.36
N GLU A 44 3.68 -5.73 -13.46
CA GLU A 44 3.41 -4.43 -14.07
C GLU A 44 2.41 -3.56 -13.29
N ASN A 45 1.68 -4.14 -12.32
CA ASN A 45 0.61 -3.47 -11.58
C ASN A 45 0.99 -3.10 -10.13
N PHE A 46 2.24 -3.28 -9.74
CA PHE A 46 2.73 -2.79 -8.47
C PHE A 46 4.17 -2.27 -8.59
N GLN A 47 4.53 -1.38 -7.67
CA GLN A 47 5.89 -0.90 -7.51
C GLN A 47 6.25 -0.92 -6.03
N THR A 48 7.50 -1.21 -5.71
CA THR A 48 7.99 -1.17 -4.33
C THR A 48 8.26 0.28 -3.93
N LEU A 49 7.77 0.67 -2.76
CA LEU A 49 8.06 1.97 -2.16
C LEU A 49 9.09 1.78 -1.05
N GLU A 50 10.07 2.67 -0.98
CA GLU A 50 11.00 2.72 0.15
C GLU A 50 10.33 3.48 1.31
N ALA A 51 9.68 2.73 2.20
CA ALA A 51 9.06 3.27 3.40
C ALA A 51 9.18 2.29 4.58
N PRO A 52 9.59 2.76 5.78
CA PRO A 52 9.58 1.90 6.96
C PRO A 52 8.16 1.44 7.29
N VAL A 53 7.97 0.12 7.46
CA VAL A 53 6.65 -0.51 7.74
C VAL A 53 5.94 0.18 8.91
N GLN A 54 6.68 0.52 9.97
CA GLN A 54 6.13 1.20 11.15
C GLN A 54 5.48 2.55 10.81
N VAL A 55 6.11 3.33 9.92
CA VAL A 55 5.56 4.61 9.47
C VAL A 55 4.28 4.38 8.68
N VAL A 56 4.27 3.39 7.77
CA VAL A 56 3.06 3.03 7.00
C VAL A 56 1.91 2.63 7.92
N VAL A 57 2.16 1.76 8.91
CA VAL A 57 1.18 1.33 9.91
C VAL A 57 0.62 2.50 10.70
N GLU A 58 1.46 3.43 11.17
CA GLU A 58 1.02 4.63 11.89
C GLU A 58 0.08 5.49 11.02
N ARG A 59 0.41 5.67 9.74
CA ARG A 59 -0.43 6.45 8.80
C ARG A 59 -1.78 5.77 8.57
N LEU A 60 -1.80 4.45 8.40
CA LEU A 60 -3.05 3.69 8.22
C LEU A 60 -3.95 3.78 9.46
N GLN A 61 -3.39 3.68 10.67
CA GLN A 61 -4.14 3.87 11.92
C GLN A 61 -4.74 5.27 12.04
N ARG A 62 -4.08 6.28 11.44
CA ARG A 62 -4.52 7.68 11.39
C ARG A 62 -5.37 8.00 10.16
N MET A 63 -6.04 7.01 9.60
CA MET A 63 -6.91 7.16 8.43
C MET A 63 -6.23 7.70 7.17
N GLY A 64 -4.93 7.45 7.02
CA GLY A 64 -4.13 7.93 5.89
C GLY A 64 -3.66 9.38 6.03
N LEU A 65 -3.92 10.06 7.15
CA LEU A 65 -3.38 11.41 7.38
C LEU A 65 -1.85 11.38 7.36
N GLY A 66 -1.25 12.19 6.48
CA GLY A 66 0.20 12.25 6.27
C GLY A 66 0.76 11.19 5.32
N ALA A 67 -0.10 10.39 4.65
CA ALA A 67 0.36 9.36 3.73
C ALA A 67 1.02 9.90 2.45
N GLY A 68 0.81 11.18 2.10
CA GLY A 68 1.48 11.82 0.97
C GLY A 68 3.01 11.84 1.10
N GLU A 69 3.55 11.83 2.31
CA GLU A 69 5.00 11.75 2.53
C GLU A 69 5.58 10.37 2.18
N LEU A 70 4.77 9.30 2.22
CA LEU A 70 5.18 7.96 1.80
C LEU A 70 5.37 7.84 0.29
N LEU A 71 4.75 8.73 -0.48
CA LEU A 71 4.83 8.73 -1.95
C LEU A 71 5.99 9.58 -2.48
N LYS A 72 6.56 10.44 -1.63
CA LYS A 72 7.69 11.31 -1.98
C LYS A 72 9.04 10.61 -1.86
N SER A 73 9.16 9.57 -1.02
CA SER A 73 10.40 8.78 -0.89
C SER A 73 10.67 7.85 -2.08
N SER A 74 9.70 7.71 -2.99
CA SER A 74 9.78 6.91 -4.22
C SER A 74 10.09 7.72 -5.48
N GLY A 75 10.43 9.01 -5.36
CA GLY A 75 10.81 9.88 -6.48
C GLY A 75 12.12 10.61 -6.21
N GLY A 76 13.09 10.46 -7.11
CA GLY A 76 14.05 11.52 -7.41
C GLY A 76 13.39 12.66 -8.16
#